data_AF-A0A433XVH7-F1
#
_entry.id   AF-A0A433XVH7-F1
#
_cell.length_a   1.000
_cell.length_b   1.000
_cell.length_c   1.000
_cell.angle_alpha   90.00
_cell.angle_beta   90.00
_cell.angle_gamma   90.00
#
_symmetry.space_group_name_H-M   'P 1'
#
loop_
_entity.id
_entity.type
_entity.pdbx_description
1 polymer ?
#
loop_
_entity_poly.entity_id
_entity_poly.type
_entity_poly.pdbx_seq_one_letter_code
_entity_poly.pdbx_strand_id
1 'polypeptide(L)' 'MHIALTDLINEFIRIEKSTTGIEYQQRSHFVRGQIDLLTSLINDRWDYTNSYQTYYRYLHYLVGKYSLSGVWKIKDLL' A
#
# COMPACT_ATOMS: atom_id res chain seq x y z
N MET A 1 -10.28 4.89 10.06
CA MET A 1 -8.89 4.50 9.72
C MET A 1 -8.82 3.21 8.92
N HIS A 2 -9.39 2.09 9.38
CA HIS A 2 -9.37 0.81 8.64
C HIS A 2 -9.96 0.89 7.22
N ILE A 3 -11.07 1.63 7.03
CA ILE A 3 -11.70 1.81 5.71
C ILE A 3 -10.77 2.59 4.77
N ALA A 4 -10.27 3.75 5.22
CA ALA A 4 -9.37 4.59 4.41
C ALA A 4 -8.08 3.86 3.98
N LEU A 5 -7.45 3.09 4.87
CA LEU A 5 -6.26 2.32 4.53
C LEU A 5 -6.58 1.18 3.55
N THR A 6 -7.73 0.52 3.73
CA THR A 6 -8.22 -0.53 2.81
C THR A 6 -8.42 0.03 1.41
N ASP A 7 -9.07 1.18 1.28
CA ASP A 7 -9.37 1.82 -0.01
C ASP A 7 -8.09 2.24 -0.74
N LEU A 8 -7.11 2.80 -0.01
CA LEU A 8 -5.83 3.21 -0.59
C LEU A 8 -5.01 2.01 -1.08
N ILE A 9 -4.99 0.91 -0.33
CA ILE A 9 -4.29 -0.31 -0.75
C ILE A 9 -4.99 -0.93 -1.97
N ASN A 10 -6.32 -0.92 -2.02
CA ASN A 10 -7.06 -1.36 -3.21
C ASN A 10 -6.80 -0.46 -4.42
N GLU A 11 -6.73 0.85 -4.23
CA GLU A 11 -6.39 1.80 -5.30
C GLU A 11 -4.97 1.56 -5.83
N PHE A 12 -4.01 1.32 -4.93
CA PHE A 12 -2.66 0.92 -5.33
C PHE A 12 -2.67 -0.36 -6.17
N ILE A 13 -3.36 -1.42 -5.72
CA ILE A 13 -3.50 -2.67 -6.49
C ILE A 13 -4.13 -2.43 -7.86
N ARG A 14 -5.13 -1.54 -7.95
CA ARG A 14 -5.75 -1.18 -9.22
C ARG A 14 -4.73 -0.51 -10.15
N ILE A 15 -3.99 0.49 -9.66
CA ILE A 15 -2.97 1.21 -10.43
C ILE A 15 -1.91 0.25 -10.98
N GLU A 16 -1.39 -0.66 -10.14
CA GLU A 16 -0.41 -1.68 -10.54
C GLU A 16 -0.91 -2.57 -11.69
N LYS A 17 -2.22 -2.85 -11.74
CA LYS A 17 -2.81 -3.75 -12.73
C LYS A 17 -3.29 -3.05 -14.00
N SER A 18 -3.68 -1.77 -13.91
CA SER A 18 -4.39 -1.09 -15.00
C SER A 18 -3.64 0.07 -15.64
N THR A 19 -2.59 0.58 -15.00
CA THR A 19 -1.92 1.80 -15.44
C THR A 19 -0.47 1.51 -15.81
N THR A 20 0.05 2.17 -16.84
CA THR A 20 1.44 2.03 -17.29
C THR A 20 2.06 3.40 -17.61
N GLY A 21 3.37 3.43 -17.83
CA GLY A 21 4.08 4.65 -18.23
C GLY A 21 4.10 5.75 -17.18
N ILE A 22 4.05 7.01 -17.63
CA ILE A 22 4.16 8.19 -16.75
C ILE A 22 2.96 8.31 -15.81
N GLU A 23 1.75 7.98 -16.29
CA GLU A 23 0.56 8.00 -15.46
C GLU A 23 0.69 7.04 -14.27
N TYR A 24 1.23 5.85 -14.51
CA TYR A 24 1.50 4.87 -13.46
C TYR A 24 2.42 5.44 -12.40
N GLN A 25 3.54 6.04 -12.80
CA GLN A 25 4.50 6.61 -11.86
C GLN A 25 3.84 7.66 -10.98
N GLN A 26 3.14 8.63 -11.58
CA GLN A 26 2.49 9.72 -10.83
C GLN A 26 1.45 9.20 -9.85
N ARG A 27 0.56 8.30 -10.30
CA ARG A 27 -0.53 7.78 -9.47
C ARG A 27 -0.03 6.82 -8.40
N SER A 28 0.90 5.93 -8.72
CA SER A 28 1.52 5.01 -7.78
C SER A 28 2.26 5.79 -6.68
N HIS A 29 3.05 6.81 -7.03
CA HIS A 29 3.73 7.63 -6.03
C HIS A 29 2.74 8.40 -5.13
N PHE A 30 1.68 8.96 -5.70
CA PHE A 30 0.69 9.69 -4.93
C PHE A 30 -0.02 8.81 -3.90
N VAL A 31 -0.52 7.63 -4.31
CA VAL A 31 -1.24 6.73 -3.39
C VAL A 31 -0.32 6.16 -2.31
N ARG A 32 0.95 5.86 -2.65
CA ARG A 32 1.97 5.43 -1.68
C ARG A 32 2.22 6.50 -0.62
N GLY A 33 2.31 7.77 -1.02
CA GLY A 33 2.46 8.88 -0.08
C GLY A 33 1.27 9.00 0.89
N GLN A 34 0.05 8.73 0.42
CA GLN A 34 -1.15 8.72 1.28
C GLN A 34 -1.13 7.55 2.28
N ILE A 35 -0.72 6.36 1.83
CA ILE A 35 -0.54 5.19 2.71
C ILE A 35 0.51 5.51 3.77
N ASP A 36 1.68 6.01 3.36
CA ASP A 36 2.80 6.30 4.27
C ASP A 36 2.43 7.39 5.29
N LEU A 37 1.68 8.40 4.87
CA LEU A 37 1.14 9.42 5.79
C LEU A 37 0.23 8.79 6.84
N LEU A 38 -0.77 8.00 6.42
CA LEU A 38 -1.71 7.38 7.35
C LEU A 38 -1.01 6.43 8.33
N THR A 39 -0.07 5.62 7.85
CA THR A 39 0.62 4.67 8.72
C THR A 39 1.62 5.35 9.63
N SER A 40 2.16 6.52 9.24
CA SER A 40 2.98 7.35 10.13
C SER A 40 2.23 7.86 11.37
N LEU A 41 0.91 8.12 11.24
CA LEU A 41 0.06 8.58 12.35
C LEU A 41 -0.17 7.49 13.41
N ILE A 42 0.05 6.23 13.03
CA ILE A 42 -0.05 5.07 13.93
C ILE A 42 1.31 4.43 14.22
N ASN A 43 2.38 5.17 13.95
CA ASN A 43 3.77 4.77 14.19
C ASN A 43 4.17 3.45 13.48
N ASP A 44 3.61 3.21 12.30
CA ASP A 44 3.82 1.98 11.53
C ASP A 44 4.36 2.31 10.14
N ARG A 45 5.50 3.02 10.11
CA ARG A 45 6.09 3.56 8.87
C ARG A 45 6.77 2.47 8.06
N TRP A 46 6.73 2.60 6.73
CA TRP A 46 7.60 1.80 5.88
C TRP A 46 9.04 2.30 6.00
N ASP A 47 9.96 1.37 6.30
CA ASP A 47 11.38 1.67 6.44
C ASP A 47 12.19 0.61 5.70
N TYR A 48 12.53 0.91 4.43
CA TYR A 48 13.32 -0.01 3.61
C TYR A 48 14.70 -0.30 4.23
N THR A 49 15.34 0.71 4.81
CA THR A 49 16.69 0.64 5.38
C THR A 49 16.80 -0.30 6.58
N ASN A 50 15.78 -0.33 7.44
CA ASN A 50 15.79 -1.16 8.65
C ASN A 50 15.12 -2.52 8.45
N SER A 51 14.17 -2.63 7.52
CA SER A 51 13.39 -3.88 7.32
C SER A 51 13.86 -4.73 6.14
N TYR A 52 14.63 -4.17 5.19
CA TYR A 52 14.89 -4.76 3.87
C TYR A 52 13.60 -5.26 3.17
N GLN A 53 12.44 -4.71 3.55
CA GLN A 53 11.14 -5.15 3.09
C GLN A 53 10.73 -4.34 1.87
N THR A 54 10.37 -5.04 0.78
CA THR A 54 9.75 -4.39 -0.37
C THR A 54 8.44 -3.71 0.02
N TYR A 55 8.05 -2.68 -0.72
CA TYR A 55 6.78 -1.99 -0.46
C TYR A 55 5.59 -2.96 -0.49
N TYR A 56 5.59 -3.93 -1.41
CA TYR A 56 4.57 -4.98 -1.50
C TYR A 56 4.48 -5.85 -0.24
N ARG A 57 5.62 -6.28 0.29
CA ARG A 57 5.64 -7.05 1.54
C ARG A 57 5.13 -6.20 2.70
N TYR A 58 5.44 -4.91 2.71
CA TYR A 58 4.94 -3.98 3.73
C TYR A 58 3.42 -3.81 3.66
N LEU A 59 2.83 -3.67 2.46
CA LEU A 59 1.38 -3.66 2.30
C LEU A 59 0.74 -4.97 2.78
N HIS A 60 1.35 -6.12 2.46
CA HIS A 60 0.87 -7.42 2.94
C HIS A 60 0.93 -7.53 4.47
N TYR A 61 1.96 -6.96 5.10
CA TYR A 61 2.06 -6.83 6.55
C TYR A 61 0.92 -5.98 7.13
N LEU A 62 0.63 -4.81 6.55
CA LEU A 62 -0.47 -3.94 7.01
C LEU A 62 -1.82 -4.64 6.93
N VAL A 63 -2.10 -5.34 5.82
CA VAL A 63 -3.35 -6.09 5.64
C VAL A 63 -3.52 -7.16 6.71
N GLY A 64 -2.45 -7.90 7.02
CA GLY A 64 -2.46 -8.91 8.07
C GLY A 64 -2.61 -8.31 9.47
N LYS A 65 -1.76 -7.33 9.80
CA LYS A 65 -1.72 -6.69 11.13
C LYS A 65 -3.03 -6.02 11.51
N TYR A 66 -3.66 -5.32 10.56
CA TYR A 66 -4.89 -4.56 10.80
C TYR A 66 -6.16 -5.29 10.35
N SER A 67 -6.07 -6.57 9.98
CA SER A 67 -7.22 -7.38 9.53
C SER A 67 -8.07 -6.65 8.47
N LEU A 68 -7.43 -6.11 7.44
CA LEU A 68 -8.07 -5.31 6.40
C LEU A 68 -8.85 -6.20 5.42
N SER A 69 -10.00 -6.72 5.86
CA SER A 69 -10.82 -7.72 5.17
C SER A 69 -11.37 -7.27 3.80
N GLY A 70 -11.36 -5.96 3.52
CA GLY A 70 -11.78 -5.41 2.23
C GLY A 70 -10.67 -5.31 1.18
N VAL A 71 -9.41 -5.67 1.49
CA VAL A 71 -8.33 -5.59 0.50
C VAL A 71 -8.39 -6.79 -0.44
N TRP A 72 -8.54 -6.52 -1.73
CA TRP A 72 -8.71 -7.55 -2.75
C TRP A 72 -7.37 -7.91 -3.37
N LYS A 73 -7.11 -9.21 -3.56
CA LYS A 73 -6.02 -9.68 -4.42
C LYS A 73 -4.62 -9.18 -4.05
N ILE A 74 -4.37 -8.87 -2.76
CA ILE A 74 -3.05 -8.47 -2.25
C ILE A 74 -1.95 -9.51 -2.54
N LYS A 75 -2.34 -10.79 -2.64
CA LYS A 75 -1.45 -11.90 -2.98
C LYS A 75 -0.96 -11.87 -4.43
N ASP A 76 -1.63 -11.13 -5.31
CA ASP A 76 -1.26 -11.01 -6.72
C ASP A 76 -0.18 -9.93 -6.95
N LEU A 77 0.26 -9.24 -5.90
CA LEU A 77 1.34 -8.24 -5.94
C LEU A 77 2.73 -8.83 -5.61
N LEU A 78 2.82 -10.15 -5.39
CA LEU A 78 4.05 -10.87 -5.03
C LEU A 78 4.67 -11.60 -6.22
#